data_AF-A0A699XA88-F1
#
_entry.id   AF-A0A699XA88-F1
#
_cell.length_a   1.000
_cell.length_b   1.000
_cell.length_c   1.000
_cell.angle_alpha   90.00
_cell.angle_beta   90.00
_cell.angle_gamma   90.00
#
_symmetry.space_group_name_H-M   'P 1'
#
loop_
_entity.id
_entity.type
_entity.pdbx_description
1 polymer ?
#
loop_
_entity_poly.entity_id
_entity_poly.type
_entity_poly.pdbx_seq_one_letter_code
_entity_poly.pdbx_strand_id
1 'polypeptide(L)'
;VKAVQLLHEVIQELPMDYSLLDCQAEFCNTKGRGDLALEIAKRSVVSAPSEFGTWARLAEIYVSLEQWDLALLTLNSCPMFTYQDKDAPRMP
;
A
#
# COMPACT_ATOMS: atom_id res chain seq x y z
N VAL A 1 15.24 2.15 -15.56
CA VAL A 1 15.79 0.95 -14.88
C VAL A 1 16.47 1.29 -13.55
N LYS A 2 17.24 2.39 -13.45
CA LYS A 2 17.92 2.79 -12.20
C LYS A 2 17.01 2.88 -10.95
N ALA A 3 15.80 3.42 -11.08
CA ALA A 3 14.86 3.52 -9.94
C ALA A 3 14.45 2.16 -9.36
N VAL A 4 14.27 1.14 -10.21
CA VAL A 4 13.91 -0.22 -9.77
C VAL A 4 15.10 -0.91 -9.10
N GLN A 5 16.32 -0.67 -9.59
CA GLN A 5 17.55 -1.17 -8.95
C GLN A 5 17.72 -0.57 -7.56
N LEU A 6 17.60 0.76 -7.44
CA LEU A 6 17.65 1.45 -6.16
C LEU A 6 16.55 0.95 -5.20
N LEU A 7 15.31 0.83 -5.68
CA LEU A 7 14.21 0.30 -4.87
C LEU A 7 14.50 -1.11 -4.37
N HIS A 8 15.06 -1.97 -5.22
CA HIS A 8 15.45 -3.32 -4.82
C HIS A 8 16.56 -3.32 -3.75
N GLU A 9 17.62 -2.53 -3.95
CA GLU A 9 18.74 -2.38 -3.01
C GLU A 9 18.24 -1.91 -1.63
N VAL A 10 17.43 -0.84 -1.61
CA VAL A 10 16.92 -0.29 -0.34
C VAL A 10 15.94 -1.24 0.35
N ILE A 11 15.14 -2.02 -0.40
CA ILE A 11 14.28 -3.05 0.21
C ILE A 11 15.09 -4.20 0.82
N GLN A 12 16.28 -4.51 0.30
CA GLN A 12 17.16 -5.48 0.95
C GLN A 12 17.68 -4.96 2.30
N GLU A 13 17.95 -3.65 2.40
CA GLU A 13 18.39 -3.00 3.64
C GLU A 13 17.25 -2.79 4.64
N LEU A 14 16.07 -2.40 4.14
CA LEU A 14 14.87 -2.05 4.92
C LEU A 14 13.66 -2.91 4.50
N PRO A 15 13.66 -4.21 4.85
CA PRO A 15 12.68 -5.18 4.33
C PRO A 15 11.25 -5.01 4.83
N MET A 16 11.02 -4.14 5.82
CA MET A 16 9.71 -3.88 6.43
C MET A 16 9.31 -2.41 6.33
N ASP A 17 9.98 -1.61 5.49
CA ASP A 17 9.51 -0.25 5.23
C ASP A 17 8.25 -0.29 4.35
N TYR A 18 7.11 0.10 4.93
CA TYR A 18 5.82 0.03 4.24
C TYR A 18 5.74 0.97 3.03
N SER A 19 6.47 2.09 3.04
CA SER A 19 6.44 3.07 1.94
C SER A 19 7.18 2.55 0.71
N LEU A 20 8.30 1.84 0.91
CA LEU A 20 9.03 1.17 -0.16
C LEU A 20 8.24 -0.01 -0.73
N LEU A 21 7.61 -0.80 0.14
CA LEU A 21 6.76 -1.91 -0.26
C LEU A 21 5.52 -1.42 -1.03
N ASP A 22 4.91 -0.31 -0.60
CA ASP A 22 3.79 0.31 -1.31
C ASP A 22 4.20 0.73 -2.74
N CYS A 23 5.32 1.46 -2.87
CA CYS A 23 5.85 1.87 -4.16
C CYS A 23 6.16 0.67 -5.08
N GLN A 24 6.70 -0.41 -4.52
CA GLN A 24 6.99 -1.62 -5.27
C GLN A 24 5.70 -2.33 -5.72
N ALA A 25 4.70 -2.44 -4.84
CA ALA A 25 3.41 -3.04 -5.15
C ALA A 25 2.68 -2.27 -6.25
N GLU A 26 2.65 -0.93 -6.16
CA GLU A 26 2.13 -0.06 -7.21
C GLU A 26 2.80 -0.30 -8.55
N PHE A 27 4.13 -0.30 -8.55
CA PHE A 27 4.89 -0.50 -9.77
C PHE A 27 4.56 -1.86 -10.41
N CYS A 28 4.51 -2.93 -9.63
CA CYS A 28 4.09 -4.25 -10.13
C CYS A 28 2.65 -4.24 -10.68
N ASN A 29 1.73 -3.59 -9.98
CA ASN A 29 0.32 -3.51 -10.40
C ASN A 29 0.17 -2.76 -11.73
N THR A 30 0.84 -1.62 -11.90
CA THR A 30 0.83 -0.84 -13.16
C THR A 30 1.44 -1.60 -14.35
N LYS A 31 2.22 -2.65 -14.10
CA LYS A 31 2.77 -3.55 -15.12
C LYS A 31 1.87 -4.75 -15.43
N GLY A 32 0.68 -4.82 -14.85
CA GLY A 32 -0.22 -5.97 -15.00
C GLY A 32 0.26 -7.21 -14.26
N ARG A 33 1.22 -7.05 -13.34
CA ARG A 33 1.74 -8.13 -12.49
C ARG A 33 1.06 -8.12 -11.13
N GLY A 34 -0.27 -8.26 -11.15
CA GLY A 34 -1.09 -8.28 -9.94
C GLY A 34 -0.72 -9.44 -9.00
N ASP A 35 -0.22 -10.55 -9.55
CA ASP A 35 0.32 -11.68 -8.80
C ASP A 35 1.47 -11.29 -7.86
N LEU A 36 2.42 -10.50 -8.36
CA LEU A 36 3.55 -10.00 -7.56
C LEU A 36 3.11 -8.87 -6.64
N ALA A 37 2.29 -7.95 -7.17
CA ALA A 37 1.80 -6.81 -6.40
C ALA A 37 1.06 -7.24 -5.14
N LEU A 38 0.25 -8.31 -5.24
CA LEU A 38 -0.57 -8.81 -4.14
C LEU A 38 0.29 -9.25 -2.94
N GLU A 39 1.33 -10.04 -3.18
CA GLU A 39 2.20 -10.53 -2.11
C GLU A 39 2.99 -9.38 -1.45
N ILE A 40 3.41 -8.40 -2.24
CA ILE A 40 4.10 -7.20 -1.72
C ILE A 40 3.14 -6.34 -0.89
N ALA A 41 1.90 -6.13 -1.36
CA ALA A 41 0.91 -5.31 -0.66
C ALA A 41 0.47 -5.96 0.66
N LYS A 42 0.29 -7.29 0.70
CA LYS A 42 0.05 -8.00 1.97
C LYS A 42 1.19 -7.77 2.97
N ARG A 43 2.43 -7.81 2.50
CA ARG A 43 3.60 -7.53 3.35
C ARG A 43 3.62 -6.09 3.86
N SER A 44 3.21 -5.13 3.02
CA SER A 44 3.08 -3.71 3.40
C SER A 44 2.02 -3.51 4.50
N VAL A 45 0.87 -4.20 4.41
CA VAL A 45 -0.15 -4.18 5.48
C VAL A 45 0.40 -4.79 6.77
N VAL A 46 1.14 -5.90 6.69
CA VAL A 46 1.76 -6.50 7.88
C VAL A 46 2.80 -5.59 8.52
N SER A 47 3.56 -4.83 7.73
CA SER A 47 4.57 -3.92 8.27
C SER A 47 3.97 -2.65 8.90
N ALA A 48 2.83 -2.17 8.39
CA ALA A 48 2.13 -1.02 8.95
C ALA A 48 0.60 -1.22 8.91
N PRO A 49 0.05 -2.02 9.84
CA PRO A 49 -1.38 -2.33 9.87
C PRO A 49 -2.26 -1.15 10.33
N SER A 50 -1.66 -0.16 11.00
CA SER A 50 -2.34 1.06 11.44
C SER A 50 -2.41 2.14 10.37
N GLU A 51 -1.66 1.99 9.27
CA GLU A 51 -1.59 2.98 8.20
C GLU A 51 -2.67 2.70 7.15
N PHE A 52 -3.57 3.64 6.93
CA PHE A 52 -4.64 3.49 5.93
C PHE A 52 -4.09 3.21 4.52
N GLY A 53 -2.97 3.83 4.14
CA GLY A 53 -2.39 3.73 2.80
C GLY A 53 -2.06 2.30 2.38
N THR A 54 -1.58 1.47 3.31
CA THR A 54 -1.22 0.07 3.01
C THR A 54 -2.45 -0.78 2.69
N TRP A 55 -3.55 -0.55 3.38
CA TRP A 55 -4.84 -1.20 3.12
C TRP A 55 -5.49 -0.73 1.83
N ALA A 56 -5.43 0.58 1.55
CA ALA A 56 -5.94 1.14 0.31
C ALA A 56 -5.25 0.50 -0.90
N ARG A 57 -3.92 0.37 -0.87
CA ARG A 57 -3.16 -0.30 -1.93
C ARG A 57 -3.55 -1.76 -2.11
N LEU A 58 -3.72 -2.49 -1.01
CA LEU A 58 -4.14 -3.90 -1.07
C LEU A 58 -5.53 -4.04 -1.71
N ALA A 59 -6.47 -3.13 -1.38
CA ALA A 59 -7.79 -3.11 -1.99
C ALA A 59 -7.73 -2.78 -3.51
N GLU A 60 -6.91 -1.81 -3.92
CA GLU A 60 -6.69 -1.48 -5.34
C GLU A 60 -6.16 -2.67 -6.14
N ILE A 61 -5.26 -3.46 -5.56
CA ILE A 61 -4.72 -4.66 -6.21
C ILE A 61 -5.76 -5.78 -6.28
N TYR A 62 -6.59 -5.96 -5.25
CA TYR A 62 -7.72 -6.88 -5.35
C TYR A 62 -8.71 -6.47 -6.44
N VAL A 63 -8.95 -5.16 -6.61
CA VAL A 63 -9.77 -4.63 -7.71
C VAL A 63 -9.14 -4.93 -9.07
N SER A 64 -7.82 -4.73 -9.23
CA SER A 64 -7.14 -5.02 -10.51
C SER A 64 -7.13 -6.51 -10.86
N LEU A 65 -7.27 -7.38 -9.86
CA LEU A 65 -7.42 -8.83 -10.00
C LEU A 65 -8.89 -9.29 -10.10
N GLU A 66 -9.85 -8.37 -10.12
CA GLU A 66 -11.30 -8.65 -10.11
C GLU A 66 -11.76 -9.49 -8.91
N GLN A 67 -11.02 -9.42 -7.78
CA GLN A 67 -11.32 -10.10 -6.53
C GLN A 67 -12.14 -9.19 -5.61
N TRP A 68 -13.37 -8.88 -6.04
CA TRP A 68 -14.24 -7.88 -5.43
C TRP A 68 -14.57 -8.16 -3.95
N ASP A 69 -14.82 -9.42 -3.59
CA ASP A 69 -15.11 -9.81 -2.20
C ASP A 69 -13.95 -9.48 -1.26
N LEU A 70 -12.72 -9.75 -1.72
CA LEU A 70 -11.51 -9.46 -0.95
C LEU A 70 -11.23 -7.97 -0.89
N ALA A 71 -11.49 -7.21 -1.97
CA ALA A 71 -11.37 -5.76 -1.97
C ALA A 71 -12.31 -5.13 -0.92
N LEU A 72 -13.57 -5.53 -0.91
CA LEU A 72 -14.57 -5.04 0.04
C LEU A 72 -14.22 -5.43 1.49
N LEU A 73 -13.77 -6.66 1.72
CA LEU A 73 -13.32 -7.10 3.03
C LEU A 73 -12.11 -6.28 3.53
N THR A 74 -11.18 -5.98 2.63
CA THR A 74 -9.98 -5.17 2.93
C THR A 74 -10.38 -3.76 3.34
N LEU A 75 -11.32 -3.14 2.62
CA LEU A 75 -11.83 -1.80 2.95
C LEU A 75 -12.59 -1.77 4.30
N ASN A 76 -13.37 -2.80 4.61
CA ASN A 76 -14.04 -2.90 5.90
C ASN A 76 -13.05 -3.06 7.08
N SER A 77 -11.85 -3.56 6.80
CA SER A 77 -10.82 -3.84 7.80
C SER A 77 -9.81 -2.71 7.96
N CYS A 78 -9.81 -1.72 7.06
CA CYS A 78 -8.80 -0.67 7.08
C CYS A 78 -9.01 0.30 8.27
N PRO A 79 -7.93 0.76 8.92
CA PRO A 79 -8.02 1.73 10.00
C PRO A 79 -8.59 3.05 9.46
N MET A 80 -9.70 3.47 10.04
CA MET A 80 -10.35 4.74 9.71
C MET A 80 -9.91 5.81 10.73
N PHE A 81 -9.21 6.83 10.26
CA PHE A 81 -8.99 8.02 11.06
C PHE A 81 -10.29 8.82 11.14
N THR A 82 -10.95 8.79 12.29
CA THR A 82 -12.21 9.50 12.55
C THR A 82 -12.00 11.01 12.76
N TYR A 83 -10.75 11.45 12.92
CA TYR A 83 -10.41 12.85 13.10
C TYR A 83 -9.04 13.15 12.48
N GLN A 84 -9.04 13.81 11.33
CA GLN A 84 -7.90 14.61 10.90
C GLN A 84 -8.26 16.04 11.25
N ASP A 85 -7.54 16.64 12.20
CA ASP A 85 -7.37 18.10 12.19
C ASP A 85 -6.71 18.39 10.84
N LYS A 86 -7.53 18.57 9.79
CA LYS A 86 -7.07 19.30 8.62
C LYS A 86 -6.52 20.59 9.20
N ASP A 87 -5.29 20.96 8.86
CA ASP A 87 -4.70 22.25 9.18
C ASP A 87 -5.66 23.37 8.74
N ALA A 88 -6.68 23.61 9.55
CA ALA A 88 -7.55 24.74 9.46
C ALA A 88 -6.65 25.86 9.96
N PRO A 89 -6.42 26.91 9.17
CA PRO A 89 -5.61 28.02 9.63
C PRO A 89 -6.15 28.43 10.99
N ARG A 90 -5.31 28.35 12.03
CA ARG A 90 -5.66 28.87 13.35
C ARG A 90 -6.03 30.33 13.11
N MET A 91 -7.32 30.64 13.24
CA MET A 91 -7.78 32.02 13.11
C MET A 91 -7.05 32.87 14.17
N PRO A 92 -6.68 34.11 13.83
CA PRO A 92 -5.81 34.94 14.66
C PRO A 92 -6.38 35.22 16.05
#